data_AF-A0AAW1M4U2-F1
#
_entry.id   AF-A0AAW1M4U2-F1
#
_cell.length_a   1.000
_cell.length_b   1.000
_cell.length_c   1.000
_cell.angle_alpha   90.00
_cell.angle_beta   90.00
_cell.angle_gamma   90.00
#
_symmetry.space_group_name_H-M   'P 1'
#
loop_
_entity.id
_entity.type
_entity.pdbx_description
1 polymer ?
#
loop_
_entity_poly.entity_id
_entity_poly.type
_entity_poly.pdbx_seq_one_letter_code
_entity_poly.pdbx_strand_id
1 'polypeptide(L)'
;MRTLTVLLFVVVAVVLIETASASEAECESGQAKKEDCNDCFCTDNGLWACTAKACVEKRAIHHRHHEPECKVGEFKTDDCNRCRCVGFGKWACTRMRCIHKREIS
;
A
#
# COMPACT_ATOMS: atom_id res chain seq x y z
N MET A 1 55.17 16.24 33.21
CA MET A 1 55.26 14.83 32.79
C MET A 1 53.97 14.06 33.02
N ARG A 2 53.38 14.10 34.24
CA ARG A 2 52.11 13.40 34.57
C ARG A 2 50.89 13.81 33.74
N THR A 3 50.76 15.10 33.43
CA THR A 3 49.64 15.63 32.62
C THR A 3 49.74 15.22 31.15
N LEU A 4 50.94 15.25 30.58
CA LEU A 4 51.21 14.84 29.20
C LEU A 4 50.95 13.35 28.99
N THR A 5 51.36 12.50 29.95
CA THR A 5 51.06 11.06 29.92
C THR A 5 49.56 10.78 30.00
N VAL A 6 48.83 11.48 30.89
CA VAL A 6 47.37 11.31 31.00
C VAL A 6 46.65 11.73 29.72
N LEU A 7 47.04 12.87 29.12
CA LEU A 7 46.50 13.31 27.84
C LEU A 7 46.76 12.30 26.72
N LEU A 8 47.96 11.72 26.67
CA LEU A 8 48.32 10.70 25.68
C LEU A 8 47.46 9.43 25.84
N PHE A 9 47.25 8.96 27.07
CA PHE A 9 46.36 7.83 27.35
C PHE A 9 44.91 8.10 26.97
N VAL A 10 44.40 9.30 27.24
CA VAL A 10 43.03 9.70 26.88
C VAL A 10 42.87 9.77 25.36
N VAL A 11 43.82 10.38 24.66
CA VAL A 11 43.79 10.45 23.18
C VAL A 11 43.86 9.06 22.57
N VAL A 12 44.74 8.18 23.07
CA VAL A 12 44.83 6.79 22.60
C VAL A 12 43.52 6.03 22.87
N ALA A 13 42.93 6.16 24.05
CA ALA A 13 41.66 5.51 24.37
C ALA A 13 40.52 6.01 23.48
N VAL A 14 40.41 7.31 23.24
CA VAL A 14 39.38 7.90 22.37
C VAL A 14 39.55 7.44 20.92
N VAL A 15 40.79 7.42 20.40
CA VAL A 15 41.09 6.92 19.04
C VAL A 15 40.77 5.42 18.90
N LEU A 16 41.02 4.62 19.94
CA LEU A 16 40.64 3.20 19.92
C LEU A 16 39.12 3.01 19.91
N ILE A 17 38.36 3.87 20.60
CA ILE A 17 36.90 3.81 20.67
C ILE A 17 36.24 4.18 19.33
N GLU A 18 36.75 5.18 18.59
CA GLU A 18 36.16 5.60 17.31
C GLU A 18 36.25 4.55 16.18
N THR A 19 37.19 3.59 16.29
CA THR A 19 37.38 2.55 15.27
C THR A 19 36.46 1.34 15.44
N ALA A 20 35.72 1.25 16.56
CA ALA A 20 34.82 0.13 16.84
C ALA A 20 33.42 0.38 16.28
N SER A 21 33.30 0.46 14.95
CA SER A 21 31.99 0.35 14.29
C SER A 21 31.69 -1.14 14.07
N ALA A 22 31.07 -1.76 15.07
CA ALA A 22 30.40 -3.03 14.85
C ALA A 22 29.14 -2.73 14.03
N SER A 23 29.09 -3.18 12.78
CA SER A 23 27.85 -3.17 12.01
C SER A 23 26.88 -4.12 12.70
N GLU A 24 25.89 -3.56 13.40
CA GLU A 24 24.88 -4.33 14.10
C GLU A 24 24.03 -5.10 13.08
N ALA A 25 23.81 -6.39 13.32
CA ALA A 25 23.04 -7.24 12.42
C ALA A 25 21.58 -6.75 12.35
N GLU A 26 21.05 -6.57 11.14
CA GLU A 26 19.66 -6.18 10.91
C GLU A 26 18.68 -7.35 11.08
N CYS A 27 19.20 -8.58 11.01
CA CYS A 27 18.43 -9.81 11.13
C CYS A 27 19.30 -10.98 11.61
N GLU A 28 18.65 -12.06 12.05
CA GLU A 28 19.31 -13.29 12.47
C GLU A 28 19.40 -14.29 11.31
N SER A 29 20.55 -14.94 11.14
CA SER A 29 20.78 -15.86 10.01
C SER A 29 19.71 -16.95 9.95
N GLY A 30 19.21 -17.22 8.73
CA GLY A 30 18.14 -18.17 8.47
C GLY A 30 16.72 -17.61 8.61
N GLN A 31 16.54 -16.38 9.10
CA GLN A 31 15.23 -15.72 9.09
C GLN A 31 14.76 -15.45 7.64
N ALA A 32 13.45 -15.47 7.45
CA ALA A 32 12.81 -15.14 6.18
C ALA A 32 11.60 -14.22 6.39
N LYS A 33 11.41 -13.28 5.47
CA LYS A 33 10.25 -12.37 5.45
C LYS A 33 9.76 -12.14 4.02
N LYS A 34 8.56 -11.57 3.91
CA LYS A 34 8.09 -10.94 2.67
C LYS A 34 8.13 -9.43 2.80
N GLU A 35 8.65 -8.78 1.78
CA GLU A 35 8.61 -7.33 1.63
C GLU A 35 7.87 -7.01 0.34
N ASP A 36 6.64 -6.54 0.47
CA ASP A 36 5.66 -6.52 -0.62
C ASP A 36 5.53 -7.91 -1.27
N CYS A 37 5.80 -8.02 -2.58
CA CYS A 37 5.76 -9.28 -3.31
C CYS A 37 7.09 -10.03 -3.32
N ASN A 38 8.15 -9.42 -2.79
CA ASN A 38 9.50 -9.97 -2.79
C ASN A 38 9.72 -10.89 -1.59
N ASP A 39 10.38 -12.01 -1.86
CA ASP A 39 10.85 -12.95 -0.85
C ASP A 39 12.25 -12.52 -0.40
N CYS A 40 12.45 -12.46 0.92
CA CYS A 40 13.70 -12.05 1.54
C CYS A 40 14.20 -13.10 2.53
N PHE A 41 15.52 -13.26 2.63
CA PHE A 41 16.18 -14.10 3.62
C PHE A 41 17.35 -13.36 4.28
N CYS A 42 17.63 -13.70 5.53
CA CYS A 42 18.76 -13.14 6.25
C CYS A 42 20.03 -13.92 5.91
N THR A 43 21.06 -13.19 5.50
CA THR A 43 22.39 -13.75 5.22
C THR A 43 23.19 -13.95 6.52
N ASP A 44 24.27 -14.73 6.45
CA ASP A 44 25.14 -14.96 7.61
C ASP A 44 25.83 -13.69 8.13
N ASN A 45 25.88 -12.63 7.32
CA ASN A 45 26.42 -11.33 7.71
C ASN A 45 25.37 -10.44 8.41
N GLY A 46 24.15 -10.95 8.68
CA GLY A 46 23.10 -10.21 9.35
C GLY A 46 22.39 -9.17 8.47
N LEU A 47 22.43 -9.34 7.14
CA LEU A 47 21.79 -8.45 6.18
C LEU A 47 20.68 -9.16 5.40
N TRP A 48 19.61 -8.43 5.09
CA TRP A 48 18.51 -8.93 4.26
C TRP A 48 18.93 -8.99 2.77
N ALA A 49 18.74 -10.16 2.16
CA ALA A 49 18.81 -10.35 0.72
C ALA A 49 17.41 -10.65 0.19
N CYS A 50 16.91 -9.81 -0.73
CA CYS A 50 15.57 -9.91 -1.29
C CYS A 50 15.61 -10.18 -2.80
N THR A 51 14.60 -10.90 -3.29
CA THR A 51 14.28 -10.93 -4.73
C THR A 51 13.91 -9.53 -5.23
N ALA A 52 14.10 -9.26 -6.52
CA ALA A 52 13.84 -7.96 -7.16
C ALA A 52 12.69 -8.04 -8.18
N LYS A 53 11.54 -8.58 -7.75
CA LYS A 53 10.32 -8.63 -8.56
C LYS A 53 9.70 -7.24 -8.63
N ALA A 54 9.22 -6.88 -9.82
CA ALA A 54 8.40 -5.69 -10.01
C ALA A 54 7.03 -5.93 -9.37
N CYS A 55 6.81 -5.39 -8.17
CA CYS A 55 5.56 -5.53 -7.46
C CYS A 55 4.53 -4.55 -8.03
N VAL A 56 3.41 -5.08 -8.52
CA VAL A 56 2.28 -4.27 -8.95
C VAL A 56 1.45 -4.02 -7.70
N GLU A 57 1.29 -2.76 -7.30
CA GLU A 57 0.33 -2.43 -6.27
C GLU A 57 -1.02 -3.02 -6.69
N LYS A 58 -1.58 -3.88 -5.84
CA LYS A 58 -3.00 -4.18 -5.93
C LYS A 58 -3.66 -2.84 -5.72
N ARG A 59 -4.06 -2.17 -6.81
CA ARG A 59 -5.02 -1.07 -6.73
C ARG A 59 -6.12 -1.63 -5.86
N ALA A 60 -6.21 -1.15 -4.63
CA ALA A 60 -7.42 -1.32 -3.88
C ALA A 60 -8.46 -0.82 -4.87
N ILE A 61 -9.27 -1.73 -5.42
CA ILE A 61 -10.50 -1.32 -6.03
C ILE A 61 -11.11 -0.55 -4.88
N HIS A 62 -11.09 0.78 -4.96
CA HIS A 62 -11.85 1.59 -4.05
C HIS A 62 -13.27 1.16 -4.37
N HIS A 63 -13.73 0.13 -3.65
CA HIS A 63 -15.12 -0.09 -3.37
C HIS A 63 -15.49 1.17 -2.61
N ARG A 64 -15.71 2.24 -3.37
CA ARG A 64 -16.51 3.36 -2.94
C ARG A 64 -17.77 2.63 -2.49
N HIS A 65 -17.96 2.53 -1.19
CA HIS A 65 -19.20 2.06 -0.60
C HIS A 65 -20.26 3.09 -1.00
N HIS A 66 -20.64 3.06 -2.27
CA HIS A 66 -21.85 3.70 -2.73
C HIS A 66 -22.93 2.81 -2.16
N GLU A 67 -23.70 3.38 -1.24
CA GLU A 67 -24.97 2.80 -0.84
C GLU A 67 -25.72 2.36 -2.11
N PRO A 68 -26.23 1.12 -2.18
CA PRO A 68 -27.02 0.67 -3.31
C PRO A 68 -28.16 1.66 -3.58
N GLU A 69 -28.30 2.08 -4.85
CA GLU A 69 -29.38 2.97 -5.27
C GLU A 69 -30.73 2.24 -5.38
N CYS A 70 -30.68 0.90 -5.37
CA CYS A 70 -31.82 0.01 -5.56
C CYS A 70 -31.54 -1.42 -5.09
N LYS A 71 -32.60 -2.20 -4.88
CA LYS A 71 -32.51 -3.64 -4.61
C LYS A 71 -32.54 -4.43 -5.92
N VAL A 72 -31.60 -5.37 -6.09
CA VAL A 72 -31.48 -6.19 -7.30
C VAL A 72 -32.83 -6.83 -7.66
N GLY A 73 -33.22 -6.70 -8.93
CA GLY A 73 -34.50 -7.20 -9.43
C GLY A 73 -35.65 -6.19 -9.36
N GLU A 74 -35.50 -5.07 -8.67
CA GLU A 74 -36.47 -3.97 -8.72
C GLU A 74 -36.57 -3.35 -10.12
N PHE A 75 -37.72 -2.73 -10.39
CA PHE A 75 -37.99 -2.02 -11.62
C PHE A 75 -38.47 -0.62 -11.32
N LYS A 76 -38.10 0.32 -12.19
CA LYS A 76 -38.67 1.67 -12.21
C LYS A 76 -38.80 2.15 -13.65
N THR A 77 -39.55 3.23 -13.82
CA THR A 77 -39.51 4.03 -15.03
C THR A 77 -38.83 5.35 -14.69
N ASP A 78 -37.84 5.73 -15.48
CA ASP A 78 -37.17 7.03 -15.40
C ASP A 78 -37.49 7.79 -16.68
N ASP A 79 -38.33 8.82 -16.56
CA ASP A 79 -38.98 9.49 -17.68
C ASP A 79 -39.78 8.50 -18.56
N CYS A 80 -39.34 8.20 -19.78
CA CYS A 80 -39.93 7.17 -20.65
C CYS A 80 -39.15 5.85 -20.64
N ASN A 81 -38.01 5.80 -19.96
CA ASN A 81 -37.10 4.66 -20.00
C ASN A 81 -37.41 3.65 -18.92
N ARG A 82 -37.44 2.37 -19.30
CA ARG A 82 -37.64 1.27 -18.36
C ARG A 82 -36.32 0.85 -17.77
N CYS A 83 -36.26 0.74 -16.45
CA CYS A 83 -35.07 0.40 -15.71
C CYS A 83 -35.26 -0.89 -14.90
N ARG A 84 -34.20 -1.68 -14.78
CA ARG A 84 -34.08 -2.81 -13.84
C ARG A 84 -32.84 -2.61 -12.98
N CYS A 85 -32.96 -2.89 -11.68
CA CYS A 85 -31.82 -2.92 -10.78
C CYS A 85 -30.96 -4.16 -11.03
N VAL A 86 -29.69 -3.95 -11.34
CA VAL A 86 -28.70 -5.02 -11.61
C VAL A 86 -27.67 -5.11 -10.49
N GLY A 87 -26.67 -5.98 -10.64
CA GLY A 87 -25.61 -6.18 -9.64
C GLY A 87 -24.97 -4.87 -9.17
N PHE A 88 -24.52 -4.85 -7.92
CA PHE A 88 -23.95 -3.69 -7.23
C PHE A 88 -24.94 -2.52 -6.98
N GLY A 89 -26.25 -2.78 -7.04
CA GLY A 89 -27.29 -1.81 -6.65
C GLY A 89 -27.37 -0.61 -7.59
N LYS A 90 -27.23 -0.84 -8.90
CA LYS A 90 -27.27 0.20 -9.94
C LYS A 90 -28.44 -0.02 -10.90
N TRP A 91 -29.00 1.08 -11.40
CA TRP A 91 -30.06 1.05 -12.40
C TRP A 91 -29.49 0.85 -13.82
N ALA A 92 -29.94 -0.20 -14.49
CA ALA A 92 -29.74 -0.37 -15.93
C ALA A 92 -31.05 0.01 -16.65
N CYS A 93 -31.02 1.09 -17.44
CA CYS A 93 -32.19 1.63 -18.13
C CYS A 93 -32.08 1.49 -19.65
N THR A 94 -33.22 1.43 -20.33
CA THR A 94 -33.27 1.69 -21.78
C THR A 94 -32.80 3.12 -22.09
N ARG A 95 -32.47 3.41 -23.35
CA ARG A 95 -32.02 4.74 -23.81
C ARG A 95 -32.90 5.26 -24.96
N MET A 96 -34.20 5.24 -24.74
CA MET A 96 -35.20 5.79 -25.63
C MET A 96 -35.16 7.32 -25.57
N ARG A 97 -35.38 7.96 -26.73
CA ARG A 97 -35.55 9.40 -26.81
C ARG A 97 -36.96 9.77 -26.32
N CYS A 98 -37.05 10.32 -25.13
CA CYS A 98 -38.32 10.73 -24.54
C CYS A 98 -38.83 12.01 -25.22
N ILE A 99 -40.11 12.01 -25.60
CA ILE A 99 -40.77 13.14 -26.24
C ILE A 99 -41.75 13.74 -25.23
N HIS A 100 -41.39 14.89 -24.68
CA HIS A 100 -42.29 15.69 -23.85
C HIS A 100 -43.05 16.65 -24.75
N LYS A 101 -44.37 16.54 -24.79
CA LYS A 101 -45.19 17.60 -25.40
C LYS A 101 -45.11 18.81 -24.49
N ARG A 102 -44.55 19.92 -24.99
CA ARG A 102 -44.65 21.20 -24.29
C ARG A 102 -46.13 21.59 -24.25
N GLU A 103 -46.72 21.65 -23.06
CA GLU A 103 -47.96 22.39 -22.88
C GLU A 103 -47.64 23.85 -23.15
N ILE A 104 -48.16 24.36 -24.26
CA ILE A 104 -48.12 25.80 -24.56
C ILE A 104 -49.13 26.43 -23.61
N SER A 105 -48.62 27.01 -22.52
CA SER A 105 -49.35 27.98 -21.68
C SER A 105 -49.63 29.26 -22.44
#